data_AF-F8V3F6-F1
#
_entry.id   AF-F8V3F6-F1
#
_cell.length_a   1.000
_cell.length_b   1.000
_cell.length_c   1.000
_cell.angle_alpha   90.00
_cell.angle_beta   90.00
_cell.angle_gamma   90.00
#
_symmetry.space_group_name_H-M   'P 1'
#
loop_
_entity.id
_entity.type
_entity.pdbx_description
1 polymer ?
#
loop_
_entity_poly.entity_id
_entity_poly.type
_entity_poly.pdbx_seq_one_letter_code
_entity_poly.pdbx_strand_id
1 'polypeptide(L)'
;GKYVVNGGISTWTLVNFYERTPGAFPDGSLNIPEGGNGVPDILDEARWEMEFMLDMQVPEGQPLSGMAHHKLHDLVWSGVPSMPPTEFDNDSPTNGRYLMPPSTAATLNLAASAAQCARVCVSLTREFADRCQLAAERAWDAALANPSMFYGRIPGNGGGDYGDNNVDDEFYWAAAELYITTGEAEYLDFINASPLFTRFSRMLPIWWGGTGALGSISLAIVPNGLPEEDIARIRDQIVRAADGYLGTSEVEGYRAPMGANGYVWGSNSGVLNNALILALAYDFTGEQQYLDGVVSSMDYLLGANAVNQSFVSGYGTTSMQHPHHRFWGNQGNYPAPPPGALAGGPNGSPSDPTAIEAVNTLPTARRYIDHIGSYSTNEVAINWNAPLA
;
A
#
# COMPACT_ATOMS: atom_id res chain seq x y z
N GLY A 1 14.15 3.34 5.72
CA GLY A 1 13.65 4.55 5.02
C GLY A 1 12.17 4.72 5.30
N LYS A 2 11.63 5.92 5.08
CA LYS A 2 10.19 6.23 5.13
C LYS A 2 9.79 6.87 3.79
N TYR A 3 8.67 6.48 3.20
CA TYR A 3 8.36 6.79 1.79
C TYR A 3 6.89 7.20 1.66
N VAL A 4 6.63 8.40 1.13
CA VAL A 4 5.26 8.93 1.05
C VAL A 4 4.41 8.15 0.05
N VAL A 5 4.98 7.73 -1.08
CA VAL A 5 4.25 6.92 -2.08
C VAL A 5 3.81 5.58 -1.51
N ASN A 6 4.71 4.87 -0.81
CA ASN A 6 4.37 3.57 -0.22
C ASN A 6 3.49 3.72 1.04
N GLY A 7 3.71 4.79 1.81
CA GLY A 7 2.89 5.17 2.97
C GLY A 7 1.45 5.48 2.55
N GLY A 8 1.25 6.22 1.46
CA GLY A 8 -0.06 6.63 0.97
C GLY A 8 -1.00 5.44 0.75
N ILE A 9 -0.63 4.48 -0.11
CA ILE A 9 -1.43 3.27 -0.33
C ILE A 9 -1.66 2.45 0.95
N SER A 10 -0.68 2.43 1.86
CA SER A 10 -0.78 1.65 3.11
C SER A 10 -1.76 2.29 4.08
N THR A 11 -1.64 3.59 4.32
CA THR A 11 -2.59 4.38 5.11
C THR A 11 -3.98 4.31 4.50
N TRP A 12 -4.11 4.49 3.19
CA TRP A 12 -5.39 4.37 2.50
C TRP A 12 -6.04 3.02 2.74
N THR A 13 -5.29 1.93 2.68
CA THR A 13 -5.85 0.58 2.85
C THR A 13 -6.42 0.38 4.25
N LEU A 14 -5.70 0.81 5.29
CA LEU A 14 -6.18 0.71 6.69
C LEU A 14 -7.41 1.58 6.94
N VAL A 15 -7.41 2.82 6.43
CA VAL A 15 -8.54 3.74 6.61
C VAL A 15 -9.75 3.30 5.78
N ASN A 16 -9.54 2.78 4.57
CA ASN A 16 -10.58 2.17 3.73
C ASN A 16 -11.20 0.93 4.40
N PHE A 17 -10.39 0.10 5.07
CA PHE A 17 -10.89 -1.02 5.85
C PHE A 17 -11.82 -0.55 6.98
N TYR A 18 -11.43 0.51 7.69
CA TYR A 18 -12.28 1.13 8.71
C TYR A 18 -13.58 1.70 8.10
N GLU A 19 -13.53 2.43 6.99
CA GLU A 19 -14.73 2.96 6.33
C GLU A 19 -15.71 1.85 5.93
N ARG A 20 -15.17 0.72 5.45
CA ARG A 20 -15.96 -0.46 5.09
C ARG A 20 -16.48 -1.21 6.33
N THR A 21 -15.69 -1.29 7.40
CA THR A 21 -15.99 -2.12 8.59
C THR A 21 -15.59 -1.43 9.90
N PRO A 22 -16.29 -0.35 10.30
CA PRO A 22 -15.83 0.53 11.39
C PRO A 22 -15.76 -0.13 12.77
N GLY A 23 -16.47 -1.25 12.95
CA GLY A 23 -16.49 -2.01 14.21
C GLY A 23 -15.46 -3.14 14.32
N ALA A 24 -14.60 -3.34 13.31
CA ALA A 24 -13.66 -4.48 13.30
C ALA A 24 -12.46 -4.30 14.25
N PHE A 25 -11.98 -3.06 14.41
CA PHE A 25 -10.88 -2.70 15.31
C PHE A 25 -11.32 -1.59 16.27
N PRO A 26 -12.19 -1.89 17.24
CA PRO A 26 -12.63 -0.92 18.24
C PRO A 26 -11.45 -0.48 19.14
N ASP A 27 -11.68 0.57 19.93
CA ASP A 27 -10.74 1.05 20.96
C ASP A 27 -10.28 -0.08 21.90
N GLY A 28 -8.97 -0.22 22.08
CA GLY A 28 -8.32 -1.23 22.92
C GLY A 28 -8.31 -2.64 22.34
N SER A 29 -8.54 -2.81 21.03
CA SER A 29 -8.44 -4.09 20.32
C SER A 29 -7.01 -4.47 19.90
N LEU A 30 -6.13 -3.48 19.76
CA LEU A 30 -4.72 -3.61 19.44
C LEU A 30 -3.87 -3.29 20.68
N ASN A 31 -2.69 -3.93 20.76
CA ASN A 31 -1.73 -3.68 21.83
C ASN A 31 -0.78 -2.54 21.44
N ILE A 32 -1.33 -1.35 21.25
CA ILE A 32 -0.61 -0.11 20.91
C ILE A 32 -0.66 0.88 22.08
N PRO A 33 0.28 1.84 22.17
CA PRO A 33 0.30 2.85 23.23
C PRO A 33 -1.00 3.67 23.36
N GLU A 34 -1.68 3.88 22.23
CA GLU A 34 -2.92 4.65 22.09
C GLU A 34 -4.16 3.87 22.56
N GLY A 35 -4.05 2.55 22.78
CA GLY A 35 -5.20 1.71 23.15
C GLY A 35 -5.86 2.17 24.45
N GLY A 36 -7.19 2.34 24.41
CA GLY A 36 -8.00 2.86 25.51
C GLY A 36 -8.17 4.39 25.50
N ASN A 37 -7.85 5.07 24.39
CA ASN A 37 -8.00 6.53 24.23
C ASN A 37 -9.40 6.95 23.75
N GLY A 38 -10.31 6.00 23.47
CA GLY A 38 -11.65 6.24 22.94
C GLY A 38 -11.76 6.28 21.41
N VAL A 39 -10.70 5.90 20.68
CA VAL A 39 -10.62 5.91 19.21
C VAL A 39 -10.41 4.48 18.71
N PRO A 40 -11.04 4.06 17.59
CA PRO A 40 -10.70 2.81 16.92
C PRO A 40 -9.18 2.67 16.66
N ASP A 41 -8.55 1.67 17.24
CA ASP A 41 -7.08 1.53 17.24
C ASP A 41 -6.46 1.48 15.83
N ILE A 42 -7.20 1.00 14.82
CA ILE A 42 -6.72 1.02 13.42
C ILE A 42 -6.54 2.45 12.89
N LEU A 43 -7.33 3.41 13.37
CA LEU A 43 -7.19 4.81 13.02
C LEU A 43 -6.01 5.46 13.75
N ASP A 44 -5.69 5.04 14.98
CA ASP A 44 -4.48 5.46 15.67
C ASP A 44 -3.23 4.99 14.91
N GLU A 45 -3.21 3.73 14.45
CA GLU A 45 -2.11 3.20 13.63
C GLU A 45 -1.99 3.95 12.29
N ALA A 46 -3.12 4.18 11.59
CA ALA A 46 -3.12 4.93 10.33
C ALA A 46 -2.67 6.40 10.53
N ARG A 47 -3.06 7.02 11.66
CA ARG A 47 -2.63 8.37 12.04
C ARG A 47 -1.12 8.47 12.17
N TRP A 48 -0.44 7.44 12.67
CA TRP A 48 1.00 7.46 12.84
C TRP A 48 1.75 7.73 11.52
N GLU A 49 1.39 7.02 10.46
CA GLU A 49 1.97 7.25 9.13
C GLU A 49 1.47 8.58 8.53
N MET A 50 0.21 8.95 8.80
CA MET A 50 -0.33 10.21 8.30
C MET A 50 0.39 11.42 8.90
N GLU A 51 0.73 11.42 10.20
CA GLU A 51 1.53 12.50 10.80
C GLU A 51 2.91 12.63 10.12
N PHE A 52 3.56 11.50 9.82
CA PHE A 52 4.79 11.52 9.03
C PHE A 52 4.58 12.13 7.64
N MET A 53 3.54 11.75 6.91
CA MET A 53 3.28 12.27 5.57
C MET A 53 2.92 13.76 5.57
N LEU A 54 2.21 14.25 6.60
CA LEU A 54 1.96 15.68 6.80
C LEU A 54 3.28 16.45 6.99
N ASP A 55 4.22 15.91 7.78
CA ASP A 55 5.55 16.49 7.99
C ASP A 55 6.43 16.46 6.73
N MET A 56 6.08 15.64 5.73
CA MET A 56 6.78 15.58 4.44
C MET A 56 6.31 16.64 3.44
N GLN A 57 5.24 17.38 3.75
CA GLN A 57 4.76 18.48 2.91
C GLN A 57 5.69 19.70 3.01
N VAL A 58 6.08 20.25 1.87
CA VAL A 58 6.91 21.45 1.80
C VAL A 58 6.13 22.64 2.40
N PRO A 59 6.68 23.35 3.41
CA PRO A 59 5.99 24.44 4.09
C PRO A 59 5.65 25.63 3.20
N GLU A 60 4.66 26.42 3.60
CA GLU A 60 4.35 27.70 2.96
C GLU A 60 5.58 28.63 2.92
N GLY A 61 5.68 29.41 1.85
CA GLY A 61 6.79 30.34 1.62
C GLY A 61 8.11 29.68 1.19
N GLN A 62 8.20 28.35 1.16
CA GLN A 62 9.35 27.63 0.59
C GLN A 62 9.14 27.34 -0.91
N PRO A 63 10.23 27.16 -1.69
CA PRO A 63 10.14 26.68 -3.06
C PRO A 63 9.41 25.33 -3.09
N LEU A 64 8.45 25.16 -4.02
CA LEU A 64 7.58 23.97 -4.12
C LEU A 64 6.61 23.78 -2.94
N SER A 65 6.24 24.86 -2.23
CA SER A 65 5.20 24.85 -1.18
C SER A 65 3.98 24.00 -1.58
N GLY A 66 3.57 23.12 -0.69
CA GLY A 66 2.44 22.19 -0.88
C GLY A 66 2.82 20.84 -1.51
N MET A 67 3.93 20.74 -2.24
CA MET A 67 4.44 19.45 -2.72
C MET A 67 4.91 18.57 -1.55
N ALA A 68 4.90 17.24 -1.70
CA ALA A 68 5.43 16.33 -0.69
C ALA A 68 6.79 15.74 -1.11
N HIS A 69 7.75 15.74 -0.17
CA HIS A 69 9.01 15.03 -0.32
C HIS A 69 8.75 13.54 -0.60
N HIS A 70 9.45 12.96 -1.59
CA HIS A 70 9.13 11.60 -2.02
C HIS A 70 9.42 10.54 -0.95
N LYS A 71 10.56 10.71 -0.26
CA LYS A 71 11.07 9.77 0.75
C LYS A 71 12.12 10.40 1.65
N LEU A 72 12.40 9.76 2.78
CA LEU A 72 13.50 10.08 3.69
C LEU A 72 14.24 8.81 4.11
N HIS A 73 15.54 8.74 3.83
CA HIS A 73 16.36 7.58 4.17
C HIS A 73 17.84 7.95 4.32
N ASP A 74 18.63 6.96 4.70
CA ASP A 74 20.06 7.05 4.93
C ASP A 74 20.80 7.16 3.59
N LEU A 75 22.02 7.72 3.57
CA LEU A 75 22.76 7.90 2.31
C LEU A 75 23.07 6.58 1.58
N VAL A 76 23.35 5.51 2.34
CA VAL A 76 23.71 4.18 1.87
C VAL A 76 22.97 3.12 2.67
N TRP A 77 22.74 1.94 2.06
CA TRP A 77 22.11 0.84 2.74
C TRP A 77 22.96 0.38 3.93
N SER A 78 22.34 0.33 5.11
CA SER A 78 22.92 -0.35 6.27
C SER A 78 22.92 -1.88 6.06
N GLY A 79 23.88 -2.55 6.70
CA GLY A 79 23.99 -4.01 6.69
C GLY A 79 22.78 -4.71 7.31
N VAL A 80 22.67 -6.02 7.06
CA VAL A 80 21.56 -6.87 7.51
C VAL A 80 22.15 -8.19 8.09
N PRO A 81 21.75 -8.61 9.30
CA PRO A 81 20.88 -7.89 10.24
C PRO A 81 21.61 -6.70 10.90
N SER A 82 20.85 -5.71 11.36
CA SER A 82 21.35 -4.53 12.09
C SER A 82 20.28 -3.94 13.00
N MET A 83 20.69 -3.29 14.10
CA MET A 83 19.75 -2.54 14.93
C MET A 83 19.53 -1.17 14.29
N PRO A 84 18.30 -0.78 13.92
CA PRO A 84 18.04 0.59 13.49
C PRO A 84 18.41 1.55 14.63
N PRO A 85 19.21 2.59 14.38
CA PRO A 85 19.53 3.56 15.42
C PRO A 85 18.28 4.39 15.76
N THR A 86 18.14 4.74 17.03
CA THR A 86 17.03 5.57 17.53
C THR A 86 17.26 7.06 17.27
N GLU A 87 18.50 7.46 17.00
CA GLU A 87 18.92 8.83 16.72
C GLU A 87 19.91 8.85 15.56
N PHE A 88 19.93 9.94 14.80
CA PHE A 88 20.85 10.18 13.70
C PHE A 88 21.47 11.57 13.82
N ASP A 89 22.76 11.67 13.51
CA ASP A 89 23.43 12.95 13.31
C ASP A 89 23.20 13.38 11.85
N ASN A 90 22.18 14.21 11.62
CA ASN A 90 21.81 14.67 10.28
C ASN A 90 22.83 15.66 9.67
N ASP A 91 23.74 16.20 10.47
CA ASP A 91 24.86 17.02 9.98
C ASP A 91 26.05 16.15 9.54
N SER A 92 26.02 14.84 9.85
CA SER A 92 27.05 13.90 9.44
C SER A 92 26.97 13.60 7.94
N PRO A 93 28.08 13.72 7.18
CA PRO A 93 28.12 13.36 5.77
C PRO A 93 28.09 11.84 5.52
N THR A 94 28.21 11.02 6.56
CA THR A 94 28.29 9.55 6.44
C THR A 94 27.23 8.80 7.25
N ASN A 95 26.54 9.48 8.16
CA ASN A 95 25.55 8.88 9.08
C ASN A 95 24.27 9.71 9.20
N GLY A 96 24.00 10.61 8.25
CA GLY A 96 22.78 11.41 8.22
C GLY A 96 21.61 10.73 7.50
N ARG A 97 20.39 11.21 7.79
CA ARG A 97 19.20 10.93 6.98
C ARG A 97 18.84 12.14 6.14
N TYR A 98 18.44 11.90 4.90
CA TYR A 98 18.21 12.96 3.93
C TYR A 98 16.79 12.92 3.40
N LEU A 99 16.18 14.11 3.32
CA LEU A 99 14.97 14.33 2.54
C LEU A 99 15.32 14.24 1.06
N MET A 100 14.61 13.36 0.35
CA MET A 100 14.70 13.31 -1.10
C MET A 100 13.76 14.34 -1.73
N PRO A 101 14.03 14.81 -2.96
CA PRO A 101 13.23 15.84 -3.60
C PRO A 101 11.73 15.50 -3.64
N PRO A 102 10.85 16.52 -3.62
CA PRO A 102 9.43 16.31 -3.87
C PRO A 102 9.14 15.69 -5.23
N SER A 103 8.02 14.99 -5.33
CA SER A 103 7.55 14.39 -6.57
C SER A 103 6.03 14.50 -6.68
N THR A 104 5.50 14.57 -7.90
CA THR A 104 4.05 14.64 -8.13
C THR A 104 3.31 13.43 -7.53
N ALA A 105 3.85 12.21 -7.69
CA ALA A 105 3.26 10.99 -7.13
C ALA A 105 3.13 11.05 -5.60
N ALA A 106 4.18 11.46 -4.89
CA ALA A 106 4.15 11.62 -3.44
C ALA A 106 3.17 12.72 -2.99
N THR A 107 3.14 13.84 -3.71
CA THR A 107 2.18 14.92 -3.43
C THR A 107 0.74 14.44 -3.57
N LEU A 108 0.43 13.66 -4.61
CA LEU A 108 -0.93 13.14 -4.83
C LEU A 108 -1.29 12.00 -3.88
N ASN A 109 -0.34 11.16 -3.48
CA ASN A 109 -0.53 10.18 -2.40
C ASN A 109 -0.87 10.86 -1.06
N LEU A 110 -0.19 11.97 -0.74
CA LEU A 110 -0.54 12.82 0.41
C LEU A 110 -1.93 13.42 0.23
N ALA A 111 -2.24 14.00 -0.93
CA ALA A 111 -3.55 14.59 -1.21
C ALA A 111 -4.69 13.59 -0.98
N ALA A 112 -4.58 12.41 -1.59
CA ALA A 112 -5.61 11.38 -1.51
C ALA A 112 -5.80 10.84 -0.09
N SER A 113 -4.70 10.45 0.57
CA SER A 113 -4.75 9.86 1.92
C SER A 113 -5.17 10.89 2.97
N ALA A 114 -4.74 12.15 2.83
CA ALA A 114 -5.13 13.22 3.76
C ALA A 114 -6.59 13.63 3.54
N ALA A 115 -7.12 13.65 2.32
CA ALA A 115 -8.54 13.87 2.08
C ALA A 115 -9.39 12.76 2.75
N GLN A 116 -8.99 11.49 2.59
CA GLN A 116 -9.64 10.39 3.30
C GLN A 116 -9.57 10.54 4.83
N CYS A 117 -8.40 10.83 5.38
CA CYS A 117 -8.25 11.09 6.82
C CYS A 117 -9.11 12.29 7.27
N ALA A 118 -9.27 13.33 6.47
CA ALA A 118 -10.08 14.50 6.83
C ALA A 118 -11.55 14.14 7.10
N ARG A 119 -12.15 13.25 6.29
CA ARG A 119 -13.54 12.80 6.52
C ARG A 119 -13.65 11.72 7.60
N VAL A 120 -12.66 10.83 7.73
CA VAL A 120 -12.75 9.68 8.64
C VAL A 120 -12.28 10.02 10.06
N CYS A 121 -11.18 10.75 10.19
CA CYS A 121 -10.47 10.97 11.44
C CYS A 121 -11.06 12.09 12.31
N VAL A 122 -12.29 12.54 12.01
CA VAL A 122 -13.05 13.42 12.91
C VAL A 122 -13.29 12.76 14.28
N SER A 123 -13.29 11.43 14.35
CA SER A 123 -13.35 10.63 15.58
C SER A 123 -12.06 10.66 16.39
N LEU A 124 -10.90 10.91 15.77
CA LEU A 124 -9.63 11.14 16.48
C LEU A 124 -9.67 12.51 17.13
N THR A 125 -9.62 13.57 16.32
CA THR A 125 -9.87 14.96 16.74
C THR A 125 -10.27 15.80 15.53
N ARG A 126 -11.12 16.82 15.75
CA ARG A 126 -11.44 17.81 14.70
C ARG A 126 -10.19 18.54 14.20
N GLU A 127 -9.27 18.87 15.09
CA GLU A 127 -8.02 19.55 14.74
C GLU A 127 -7.16 18.72 13.76
N PHE A 128 -7.05 17.41 13.99
CA PHE A 128 -6.33 16.52 13.09
C PHE A 128 -7.02 16.40 11.72
N ALA A 129 -8.35 16.27 11.70
CA ALA A 129 -9.13 16.25 10.47
C ALA A 129 -8.94 17.55 9.65
N ASP A 130 -9.02 18.71 10.30
CA ASP A 130 -8.83 20.02 9.65
C ASP A 130 -7.40 20.17 9.07
N ARG A 131 -6.38 19.66 9.79
CA ARG A 131 -4.99 19.61 9.28
C ARG A 131 -4.86 18.73 8.04
N CYS A 132 -5.53 17.58 8.03
CA CYS A 132 -5.53 16.68 6.88
C CYS A 132 -6.23 17.32 5.68
N GLN A 133 -7.36 17.99 5.88
CA GLN A 133 -8.08 18.69 4.81
C GLN A 133 -7.19 19.77 4.17
N LEU A 134 -6.63 20.65 5.00
CA LEU A 134 -5.76 21.73 4.52
C LEU A 134 -4.53 21.20 3.77
N ALA A 135 -3.92 20.11 4.27
CA ALA A 135 -2.79 19.49 3.59
C ALA A 135 -3.19 18.88 2.25
N ALA A 136 -4.37 18.28 2.16
CA ALA A 136 -4.88 17.64 0.96
C ALA A 136 -5.11 18.65 -0.18
N GLU A 137 -5.84 19.73 0.11
CA GLU A 137 -6.14 20.82 -0.85
C GLU A 137 -4.84 21.49 -1.32
N ARG A 138 -3.92 21.80 -0.40
CA ARG A 138 -2.61 22.38 -0.75
C ARG A 138 -1.74 21.45 -1.60
N ALA A 139 -1.81 20.15 -1.34
CA ALA A 139 -1.08 19.15 -2.13
C ALA A 139 -1.67 19.03 -3.54
N TRP A 140 -3.00 19.02 -3.68
CA TRP A 140 -3.68 19.04 -4.96
C TRP A 140 -3.26 20.24 -5.83
N ASP A 141 -3.36 21.45 -5.29
CA ASP A 141 -2.97 22.69 -6.00
C ASP A 141 -1.49 22.66 -6.42
N ALA A 142 -0.62 22.19 -5.53
CA ALA A 142 0.80 22.09 -5.82
C ALA A 142 1.10 21.04 -6.90
N ALA A 143 0.38 19.91 -6.91
CA ALA A 143 0.51 18.88 -7.93
C ALA A 143 0.04 19.38 -9.29
N LEU A 144 -1.08 20.11 -9.38
CA LEU A 144 -1.55 20.74 -10.62
C LEU A 144 -0.54 21.75 -11.18
N ALA A 145 0.15 22.49 -10.31
CA ALA A 145 1.22 23.40 -10.71
C ALA A 145 2.52 22.67 -11.13
N ASN A 146 2.71 21.42 -10.71
CA ASN A 146 3.92 20.62 -10.95
C ASN A 146 3.57 19.18 -11.40
N PRO A 147 2.85 18.99 -12.52
CA PRO A 147 2.20 17.71 -12.83
C PRO A 147 3.16 16.63 -13.34
N SER A 148 4.41 16.99 -13.67
CA SER A 148 5.39 16.08 -14.26
C SER A 148 6.72 16.07 -13.51
N MET A 149 6.70 16.34 -12.20
CA MET A 149 7.85 16.16 -11.32
C MET A 149 7.97 14.69 -10.92
N PHE A 150 8.30 13.86 -11.91
CA PHE A 150 8.48 12.42 -11.74
C PHE A 150 9.70 12.09 -10.89
N TYR A 151 9.60 11.02 -10.12
CA TYR A 151 10.71 10.48 -9.36
C TYR A 151 11.27 9.26 -10.09
N GLY A 152 12.59 9.17 -10.15
CA GLY A 152 13.30 8.05 -10.77
C GLY A 152 14.52 7.69 -9.96
N ARG A 153 15.59 7.27 -10.65
CA ARG A 153 16.86 6.95 -10.00
C ARG A 153 17.63 8.22 -9.66
N ILE A 154 17.32 8.82 -8.51
CA ILE A 154 18.05 9.96 -7.95
C ILE A 154 19.24 9.43 -7.13
N PRO A 155 20.41 10.11 -7.10
CA PRO A 155 21.55 9.68 -6.28
C PRO A 155 21.15 9.43 -4.82
N GLY A 156 21.42 8.22 -4.33
CA GLY A 156 21.06 7.79 -2.98
C GLY A 156 21.04 6.26 -2.92
N ASN A 157 22.10 5.64 -2.42
CA ASN A 157 22.25 4.19 -2.42
C ASN A 157 21.67 3.53 -1.16
N GLY A 158 20.73 4.18 -0.46
CA GLY A 158 20.22 3.76 0.85
C GLY A 158 18.71 3.61 0.98
N GLY A 159 18.00 3.63 -0.15
CA GLY A 159 16.56 3.44 -0.16
C GLY A 159 16.06 3.04 -1.56
N GLY A 160 14.96 2.29 -1.61
CA GLY A 160 14.28 1.94 -2.86
C GLY A 160 13.75 3.19 -3.56
N ASP A 161 13.67 3.17 -4.89
CA ASP A 161 13.36 4.37 -5.66
C ASP A 161 11.87 4.74 -5.64
N TYR A 162 10.95 3.75 -5.63
CA TYR A 162 9.50 3.99 -5.77
C TYR A 162 9.17 4.96 -6.91
N GLY A 163 9.93 4.86 -8.00
CA GLY A 163 9.84 5.79 -9.13
C GLY A 163 8.65 5.48 -10.04
N ASP A 164 7.99 6.53 -10.49
CA ASP A 164 6.89 6.49 -11.43
C ASP A 164 7.00 7.62 -12.45
N ASN A 165 6.70 7.30 -13.70
CA ASN A 165 6.72 8.23 -14.84
C ASN A 165 5.32 8.51 -15.41
N ASN A 166 4.28 7.94 -14.80
CA ASN A 166 2.89 8.26 -15.04
C ASN A 166 2.27 8.62 -13.69
N VAL A 167 1.42 9.65 -13.65
CA VAL A 167 0.70 10.02 -12.42
C VAL A 167 -0.77 10.33 -12.68
N ASP A 168 -1.27 9.95 -13.87
CA ASP A 168 -2.67 10.14 -14.25
C ASP A 168 -3.61 9.41 -13.28
N ASP A 169 -3.18 8.27 -12.77
CA ASP A 169 -3.92 7.46 -11.82
C ASP A 169 -3.84 7.99 -10.38
N GLU A 170 -2.71 8.54 -9.93
CA GLU A 170 -2.63 9.28 -8.67
C GLU A 170 -3.50 10.54 -8.69
N PHE A 171 -3.54 11.25 -9.83
CA PHE A 171 -4.41 12.41 -9.98
C PHE A 171 -5.89 12.01 -9.88
N TYR A 172 -6.28 10.93 -10.57
CA TYR A 172 -7.63 10.40 -10.49
C TYR A 172 -7.99 9.96 -9.06
N TRP A 173 -7.07 9.28 -8.37
CA TRP A 173 -7.28 8.85 -6.98
C TRP A 173 -7.42 10.05 -6.03
N ALA A 174 -6.52 11.03 -6.09
CA ALA A 174 -6.61 12.23 -5.27
C ALA A 174 -7.91 13.01 -5.52
N ALA A 175 -8.31 13.18 -6.79
CA ALA A 175 -9.57 13.84 -7.14
C ALA A 175 -10.78 13.07 -6.56
N ALA A 176 -10.78 11.74 -6.63
CA ALA A 176 -11.83 10.92 -6.05
C ALA A 176 -11.96 11.13 -4.53
N GLU A 177 -10.85 11.07 -3.79
CA GLU A 177 -10.86 11.24 -2.34
C GLU A 177 -11.25 12.68 -1.92
N LEU A 178 -10.75 13.69 -2.64
CA LEU A 178 -11.12 15.09 -2.42
C LEU A 178 -12.60 15.32 -2.71
N TYR A 179 -13.12 14.81 -3.83
CA TYR A 179 -14.54 14.93 -4.17
C TYR A 179 -15.44 14.29 -3.11
N ILE A 180 -15.13 13.07 -2.66
CA ILE A 180 -15.90 12.39 -1.62
C ILE A 180 -15.92 13.21 -0.32
N THR A 181 -14.80 13.87 -0.01
CA THR A 181 -14.59 14.60 1.24
C THR A 181 -15.26 15.98 1.23
N THR A 182 -15.18 16.71 0.10
CA THR A 182 -15.59 18.13 0.03
C THR A 182 -16.88 18.35 -0.78
N GLY A 183 -17.17 17.46 -1.74
CA GLY A 183 -18.25 17.62 -2.71
C GLY A 183 -18.01 18.72 -3.75
N GLU A 184 -16.80 19.28 -3.83
CA GLU A 184 -16.52 20.40 -4.73
C GLU A 184 -16.47 20.00 -6.20
N ALA A 185 -16.95 20.90 -7.06
CA ALA A 185 -17.15 20.63 -8.49
C ALA A 185 -15.85 20.44 -9.26
N GLU A 186 -14.74 21.07 -8.85
CA GLU A 186 -13.46 20.96 -9.55
C GLU A 186 -12.92 19.52 -9.55
N TYR A 187 -13.08 18.80 -8.44
CA TYR A 187 -12.66 17.41 -8.33
C TYR A 187 -13.56 16.50 -9.17
N LEU A 188 -14.88 16.77 -9.16
CA LEU A 188 -15.83 16.05 -9.99
C LEU A 188 -15.56 16.26 -11.50
N ASP A 189 -15.24 17.48 -11.90
CA ASP A 189 -14.89 17.80 -13.28
C ASP A 189 -13.62 17.06 -13.71
N PHE A 190 -12.61 16.97 -12.82
CA PHE A 190 -11.41 16.18 -13.06
C PHE A 190 -11.71 14.69 -13.21
N ILE A 191 -12.52 14.12 -12.30
CA ILE A 191 -12.97 12.72 -12.35
C ILE A 191 -13.66 12.44 -13.69
N ASN A 192 -14.62 13.27 -14.09
CA ASN A 192 -15.38 13.11 -15.33
C ASN A 192 -14.49 13.20 -16.59
N ALA A 193 -13.42 13.99 -16.55
CA ALA A 193 -12.45 14.11 -17.63
C ALA A 193 -11.45 12.93 -17.67
N SER A 194 -11.26 12.21 -16.57
CA SER A 194 -10.30 11.12 -16.48
C SER A 194 -10.75 9.89 -17.26
N PRO A 195 -9.88 9.28 -18.10
CA PRO A 195 -10.18 8.02 -18.77
C PRO A 195 -10.36 6.86 -17.78
N LEU A 196 -9.89 7.00 -16.53
CA LEU A 196 -9.98 5.99 -15.49
C LEU A 196 -11.38 5.90 -14.86
N PHE A 197 -12.17 6.98 -14.90
CA PHE A 197 -13.52 7.00 -14.32
C PHE A 197 -14.48 5.99 -14.96
N THR A 198 -14.25 5.66 -16.23
CA THR A 198 -15.05 4.67 -16.97
C THR A 198 -14.32 3.34 -17.13
N ARG A 199 -13.15 3.16 -16.49
CA ARG A 199 -12.28 2.00 -16.69
C ARG A 199 -11.75 1.46 -15.37
N PHE A 200 -12.44 0.45 -14.86
CA PHE A 200 -11.89 -0.47 -13.86
C PHE A 200 -11.71 -1.87 -14.45
N SER A 201 -10.52 -2.47 -14.31
CA SER A 201 -10.27 -3.85 -14.75
C SER A 201 -9.04 -4.47 -14.08
N ARG A 202 -8.94 -5.80 -14.10
CA ARG A 202 -7.73 -6.54 -13.67
C ARG A 202 -6.44 -6.19 -14.40
N MET A 203 -6.52 -5.46 -15.52
CA MET A 203 -5.34 -4.96 -16.25
C MET A 203 -4.78 -3.66 -15.64
N LEU A 204 -5.48 -3.08 -14.66
CA LEU A 204 -5.06 -1.94 -13.85
C LEU A 204 -4.93 -2.43 -12.39
N PRO A 205 -3.93 -3.27 -12.09
CA PRO A 205 -3.79 -3.86 -10.76
C PRO A 205 -3.46 -2.80 -9.72
N ILE A 206 -3.84 -3.06 -8.47
CA ILE A 206 -3.44 -2.23 -7.33
C ILE A 206 -1.99 -2.56 -6.96
N TRP A 207 -1.14 -1.54 -6.95
CA TRP A 207 0.20 -1.55 -6.38
C TRP A 207 0.60 -0.10 -6.06
N TRP A 208 1.79 0.12 -5.49
CA TRP A 208 2.18 1.44 -4.97
C TRP A 208 2.26 2.56 -6.03
N GLY A 209 2.41 2.23 -7.31
CA GLY A 209 2.35 3.18 -8.46
C GLY A 209 1.23 2.82 -9.45
N GLY A 210 0.21 2.10 -8.97
CA GLY A 210 -0.99 1.76 -9.72
C GLY A 210 -2.19 2.03 -8.84
N THR A 211 -2.56 3.30 -8.74
CA THR A 211 -3.44 3.80 -7.66
C THR A 211 -4.85 4.14 -8.14
N GLY A 212 -5.11 4.11 -9.44
CA GLY A 212 -6.42 4.48 -10.00
C GLY A 212 -7.58 3.58 -9.54
N ALA A 213 -7.29 2.32 -9.21
CA ALA A 213 -8.28 1.44 -8.62
C ALA A 213 -8.73 1.90 -7.22
N LEU A 214 -7.86 2.56 -6.44
CA LEU A 214 -8.16 3.06 -5.10
C LEU A 214 -9.28 4.11 -5.15
N GLY A 215 -9.15 5.11 -6.04
CA GLY A 215 -10.19 6.12 -6.24
C GLY A 215 -11.53 5.53 -6.69
N SER A 216 -11.50 4.53 -7.57
CA SER A 216 -12.72 3.84 -8.01
C SER A 216 -13.38 3.05 -6.88
N ILE A 217 -12.60 2.40 -6.02
CA ILE A 217 -13.12 1.69 -4.84
C ILE A 217 -13.81 2.69 -3.90
N SER A 218 -13.16 3.80 -3.56
CA SER A 218 -13.74 4.81 -2.67
C SER A 218 -15.05 5.39 -3.21
N LEU A 219 -15.11 5.71 -4.51
CA LEU A 219 -16.33 6.20 -5.18
C LEU A 219 -17.46 5.15 -5.16
N ALA A 220 -17.13 3.86 -5.13
CA ALA A 220 -18.10 2.77 -5.13
C ALA A 220 -18.65 2.43 -3.73
N ILE A 221 -17.86 2.63 -2.67
CA ILE A 221 -18.22 2.18 -1.31
C ILE A 221 -18.64 3.32 -0.37
N VAL A 222 -18.12 4.54 -0.56
CA VAL A 222 -18.42 5.68 0.30
C VAL A 222 -19.57 6.49 -0.32
N PRO A 223 -20.64 6.85 0.44
CA PRO A 223 -21.69 7.73 -0.07
C PRO A 223 -21.12 9.05 -0.59
N ASN A 224 -21.49 9.43 -1.81
CA ASN A 224 -21.01 10.64 -2.48
C ASN A 224 -22.07 11.17 -3.48
N GLY A 225 -21.77 12.28 -4.15
CA GLY A 225 -22.72 12.98 -5.03
C GLY A 225 -22.77 12.47 -6.48
N LEU A 226 -22.09 11.37 -6.83
CA LEU A 226 -22.17 10.82 -8.18
C LEU A 226 -23.59 10.32 -8.51
N PRO A 227 -24.00 10.36 -9.79
CA PRO A 227 -25.19 9.66 -10.26
C PRO A 227 -25.18 8.18 -9.86
N GLU A 228 -26.34 7.65 -9.44
CA GLU A 228 -26.47 6.23 -9.05
C GLU A 228 -26.04 5.28 -10.17
N GLU A 229 -26.25 5.67 -11.44
CA GLU A 229 -25.82 4.89 -12.61
C GLU A 229 -24.29 4.82 -12.75
N ASP A 230 -23.57 5.85 -12.32
CA ASP A 230 -22.11 5.86 -12.31
C ASP A 230 -21.58 4.95 -11.21
N ILE A 231 -22.14 5.04 -10.00
CA ILE A 231 -21.79 4.15 -8.88
C ILE A 231 -22.08 2.70 -9.24
N ALA A 232 -23.26 2.41 -9.82
CA ALA A 232 -23.63 1.06 -10.26
C ALA A 232 -22.67 0.53 -11.34
N ARG A 233 -22.25 1.36 -12.29
CA ARG A 233 -21.24 0.99 -13.29
C ARG A 233 -19.90 0.63 -12.65
N ILE A 234 -19.39 1.45 -11.72
CA ILE A 234 -18.10 1.17 -11.06
C ILE A 234 -18.19 -0.17 -10.31
N ARG A 235 -19.27 -0.42 -9.57
CA ARG A 235 -19.50 -1.71 -8.87
C ARG A 235 -19.55 -2.89 -9.83
N ASP A 236 -20.26 -2.78 -10.95
CA ASP A 236 -20.31 -3.82 -11.99
C ASP A 236 -18.93 -4.08 -12.61
N GLN A 237 -18.10 -3.05 -12.82
CA GLN A 237 -16.72 -3.24 -13.29
C GLN A 237 -15.82 -3.93 -12.25
N ILE A 238 -15.99 -3.63 -10.96
CA ILE A 238 -15.30 -4.32 -9.86
C ILE A 238 -15.67 -5.81 -9.86
N VAL A 239 -16.96 -6.12 -9.99
CA VAL A 239 -17.46 -7.51 -10.09
C VAL A 239 -16.86 -8.23 -11.30
N ARG A 240 -16.81 -7.59 -12.47
CA ARG A 240 -16.16 -8.19 -13.67
C ARG A 240 -14.66 -8.42 -13.50
N ALA A 241 -13.97 -7.55 -12.76
CA ALA A 241 -12.56 -7.77 -12.43
C ALA A 241 -12.40 -8.98 -11.49
N ALA A 242 -13.29 -9.12 -10.50
CA ALA A 242 -13.36 -10.27 -9.63
C ALA A 242 -13.61 -11.58 -10.39
N ASP A 243 -14.54 -11.59 -11.36
CA ASP A 243 -14.78 -12.74 -12.25
C ASP A 243 -13.49 -13.16 -12.98
N GLY A 244 -12.72 -12.17 -13.47
CA GLY A 244 -11.44 -12.42 -14.12
C GLY A 244 -10.38 -13.04 -13.19
N TYR A 245 -10.37 -12.65 -11.91
CA TYR A 245 -9.49 -13.26 -10.90
C TYR A 245 -9.94 -14.67 -10.53
N LEU A 246 -11.24 -14.93 -10.40
CA LEU A 246 -11.78 -16.28 -10.21
C LEU A 246 -11.42 -17.20 -11.39
N GLY A 247 -11.64 -16.76 -12.62
CA GLY A 247 -11.26 -17.54 -13.80
C GLY A 247 -9.75 -17.81 -13.91
N THR A 248 -8.93 -16.93 -13.34
CA THR A 248 -7.47 -17.20 -13.21
C THR A 248 -7.21 -18.27 -12.14
N SER A 249 -7.83 -18.14 -10.96
CA SER A 249 -7.70 -19.10 -9.86
C SER A 249 -8.14 -20.51 -10.26
N GLU A 250 -9.17 -20.65 -11.09
CA GLU A 250 -9.67 -21.95 -11.57
C GLU A 250 -8.66 -22.74 -12.42
N VAL A 251 -7.78 -22.05 -13.14
CA VAL A 251 -6.79 -22.69 -14.03
C VAL A 251 -5.40 -22.77 -13.40
N GLU A 252 -5.16 -22.08 -12.30
CA GLU A 252 -3.91 -22.14 -11.54
C GLU A 252 -3.92 -23.32 -10.56
N GLY A 253 -2.86 -24.15 -10.58
CA GLY A 253 -2.81 -25.39 -9.79
C GLY A 253 -2.88 -25.17 -8.27
N TYR A 254 -2.47 -23.99 -7.79
CA TYR A 254 -2.52 -23.58 -6.39
C TYR A 254 -3.61 -22.54 -6.11
N ARG A 255 -4.52 -22.31 -7.07
CA ARG A 255 -5.70 -21.44 -6.93
C ARG A 255 -5.41 -20.00 -6.48
N ALA A 256 -4.18 -19.51 -6.65
CA ALA A 256 -3.90 -18.08 -6.45
C ALA A 256 -4.70 -17.26 -7.48
N PRO A 257 -5.28 -16.11 -7.11
CA PRO A 257 -6.00 -15.21 -8.03
C PRO A 257 -5.02 -14.41 -8.91
N MET A 258 -3.97 -15.05 -9.42
CA MET A 258 -2.84 -14.42 -10.09
C MET A 258 -2.19 -15.42 -11.05
N GLY A 259 -1.97 -15.00 -12.30
CA GLY A 259 -1.29 -15.82 -13.29
C GLY A 259 0.24 -15.76 -13.21
N ALA A 260 0.92 -16.54 -14.05
CA ALA A 260 2.38 -16.63 -14.07
C ALA A 260 3.15 -15.29 -14.16
N ASN A 261 2.58 -14.28 -14.83
CA ASN A 261 3.21 -12.95 -14.95
C ASN A 261 3.07 -12.09 -13.68
N GLY A 262 2.23 -12.48 -12.73
CA GLY A 262 2.04 -11.74 -11.47
C GLY A 262 3.08 -12.05 -10.40
N TYR A 263 3.92 -13.07 -10.61
CA TYR A 263 5.06 -13.35 -9.73
C TYR A 263 6.18 -12.32 -9.92
N VAL A 264 5.97 -11.12 -9.39
CA VAL A 264 6.92 -10.01 -9.33
C VAL A 264 7.44 -9.84 -7.90
N TRP A 265 8.32 -8.85 -7.67
CA TRP A 265 8.73 -8.50 -6.31
C TRP A 265 7.50 -8.06 -5.50
N GLY A 266 7.20 -8.77 -4.41
CA GLY A 266 6.00 -8.51 -3.61
C GLY A 266 4.74 -9.17 -4.17
N SER A 267 4.86 -10.26 -4.93
CA SER A 267 3.71 -10.96 -5.55
C SER A 267 2.60 -11.35 -4.57
N ASN A 268 2.92 -11.63 -3.31
CA ASN A 268 1.91 -11.89 -2.27
C ASN A 268 1.00 -10.68 -2.02
N SER A 269 1.51 -9.45 -2.17
CA SER A 269 0.66 -8.24 -2.10
C SER A 269 -0.30 -8.15 -3.29
N GLY A 270 0.11 -8.63 -4.47
CA GLY A 270 -0.79 -8.76 -5.62
C GLY A 270 -1.94 -9.74 -5.35
N VAL A 271 -1.64 -10.86 -4.69
CA VAL A 271 -2.68 -11.82 -4.27
C VAL A 271 -3.67 -11.16 -3.29
N LEU A 272 -3.18 -10.45 -2.27
CA LEU A 272 -4.03 -9.76 -1.29
C LEU A 272 -4.86 -8.64 -1.90
N ASN A 273 -4.25 -7.82 -2.76
CA ASN A 273 -4.99 -6.77 -3.47
C ASN A 273 -6.08 -7.35 -4.39
N ASN A 274 -5.83 -8.51 -5.02
CA ASN A 274 -6.87 -9.19 -5.79
C ASN A 274 -7.96 -9.77 -4.87
N ALA A 275 -7.59 -10.24 -3.67
CA ALA A 275 -8.54 -10.67 -2.64
C ALA A 275 -9.43 -9.53 -2.13
N LEU A 276 -8.92 -8.30 -2.04
CA LEU A 276 -9.75 -7.11 -1.75
C LEU A 276 -10.84 -6.91 -2.81
N ILE A 277 -10.50 -7.06 -4.10
CA ILE A 277 -11.48 -6.96 -5.20
C ILE A 277 -12.53 -8.08 -5.13
N LEU A 278 -12.12 -9.30 -4.81
CA LEU A 278 -13.03 -10.42 -4.57
C LEU A 278 -13.97 -10.13 -3.39
N ALA A 279 -13.45 -9.61 -2.27
CA ALA A 279 -14.26 -9.25 -1.11
C ALA A 279 -15.30 -8.16 -1.43
N LEU A 280 -14.93 -7.13 -2.21
CA LEU A 280 -15.87 -6.11 -2.66
C LEU A 280 -16.96 -6.67 -3.58
N ALA A 281 -16.60 -7.58 -4.49
CA ALA A 281 -17.59 -8.26 -5.34
C ALA A 281 -18.58 -9.08 -4.50
N TYR A 282 -18.10 -9.75 -3.43
CA TYR A 282 -18.99 -10.41 -2.47
C TYR A 282 -19.94 -9.42 -1.79
N ASP A 283 -19.47 -8.26 -1.33
CA ASP A 283 -20.35 -7.26 -0.70
C ASP A 283 -21.43 -6.74 -1.64
N PHE A 284 -21.10 -6.53 -2.92
CA PHE A 284 -22.04 -5.96 -3.88
C PHE A 284 -23.07 -6.97 -4.40
N THR A 285 -22.74 -8.26 -4.41
CA THR A 285 -23.55 -9.31 -5.06
C THR A 285 -24.15 -10.32 -4.08
N GLY A 286 -23.49 -10.56 -2.95
CA GLY A 286 -23.78 -11.66 -2.03
C GLY A 286 -23.40 -13.04 -2.58
N GLU A 287 -22.69 -13.12 -3.71
CA GLU A 287 -22.37 -14.40 -4.35
C GLU A 287 -21.17 -15.08 -3.69
N GLN A 288 -21.44 -16.27 -3.11
CA GLN A 288 -20.48 -17.05 -2.32
C GLN A 288 -19.13 -17.32 -3.03
N GLN A 289 -19.13 -17.47 -4.36
CA GLN A 289 -17.92 -17.74 -5.14
C GLN A 289 -16.81 -16.71 -4.90
N TYR A 290 -17.16 -15.44 -4.68
CA TYR A 290 -16.18 -14.40 -4.42
C TYR A 290 -15.53 -14.56 -3.04
N LEU A 291 -16.33 -14.90 -2.01
CA LEU A 291 -15.81 -15.22 -0.69
C LEU A 291 -14.92 -16.47 -0.71
N ASP A 292 -15.29 -17.51 -1.47
CA ASP A 292 -14.47 -18.70 -1.66
C ASP A 292 -13.13 -18.37 -2.35
N GLY A 293 -13.11 -17.37 -3.24
CA GLY A 293 -11.90 -16.81 -3.83
C GLY A 293 -11.00 -16.10 -2.81
N VAL A 294 -11.58 -15.35 -1.87
CA VAL A 294 -10.83 -14.75 -0.75
C VAL A 294 -10.20 -15.85 0.11
N VAL A 295 -10.96 -16.89 0.47
CA VAL A 295 -10.44 -18.04 1.23
C VAL A 295 -9.31 -18.73 0.48
N SER A 296 -9.46 -19.00 -0.82
CA SER A 296 -8.41 -19.62 -1.65
C SER A 296 -7.14 -18.76 -1.70
N SER A 297 -7.27 -17.43 -1.66
CA SER A 297 -6.14 -16.50 -1.60
C SER A 297 -5.37 -16.65 -0.29
N MET A 298 -6.08 -16.79 0.83
CA MET A 298 -5.47 -17.05 2.14
C MET A 298 -4.87 -18.45 2.24
N ASP A 299 -5.50 -19.48 1.66
CA ASP A 299 -4.94 -20.83 1.58
C ASP A 299 -3.58 -20.79 0.88
N TYR A 300 -3.49 -20.09 -0.26
CA TYR A 300 -2.23 -19.89 -0.97
C TYR A 300 -1.18 -19.22 -0.08
N LEU A 301 -1.52 -18.13 0.62
CA LEU A 301 -0.58 -17.40 1.47
C LEU A 301 -0.12 -18.20 2.69
N LEU A 302 -0.96 -19.12 3.19
CA LEU A 302 -0.72 -19.90 4.40
C LEU A 302 -0.17 -21.31 4.15
N GLY A 303 0.15 -21.66 2.90
CA GLY A 303 0.92 -22.87 2.58
C GLY A 303 0.43 -23.70 1.40
N ALA A 304 -0.76 -23.44 0.85
CA ALA A 304 -1.26 -24.10 -0.35
C ALA A 304 -0.60 -23.51 -1.61
N ASN A 305 0.73 -23.61 -1.69
CA ASN A 305 1.55 -23.05 -2.76
C ASN A 305 2.70 -23.98 -3.16
N ALA A 306 3.42 -23.61 -4.22
CA ALA A 306 4.45 -24.45 -4.84
C ALA A 306 5.71 -24.69 -4.00
N VAL A 307 5.83 -24.00 -2.85
CA VAL A 307 6.95 -24.14 -1.91
C VAL A 307 6.51 -24.65 -0.53
N ASN A 308 5.21 -24.93 -0.33
CA ASN A 308 4.64 -25.42 0.93
C ASN A 308 5.06 -24.53 2.13
N GLN A 309 4.98 -23.21 1.92
CA GLN A 309 5.43 -22.19 2.86
C GLN A 309 4.25 -21.31 3.26
N SER A 310 4.00 -21.13 4.56
CA SER A 310 3.23 -19.97 5.00
C SER A 310 4.13 -18.74 4.90
N PHE A 311 3.72 -17.77 4.08
CA PHE A 311 4.44 -16.51 3.89
C PHE A 311 4.23 -15.53 5.05
N VAL A 312 3.35 -15.86 6.00
CA VAL A 312 3.05 -15.05 7.17
C VAL A 312 3.82 -15.61 8.38
N SER A 313 4.67 -14.80 8.99
CA SER A 313 5.44 -15.21 10.17
C SER A 313 4.51 -15.63 11.31
N GLY A 314 4.88 -16.69 12.04
CA GLY A 314 4.14 -17.17 13.20
C GLY A 314 2.82 -17.91 12.91
N TYR A 315 2.40 -18.02 11.65
CA TYR A 315 1.19 -18.74 11.24
C TYR A 315 1.51 -19.94 10.36
N GLY A 316 0.91 -21.09 10.64
CA GLY A 316 1.14 -22.35 9.92
C GLY A 316 2.29 -23.19 10.50
N THR A 317 2.40 -24.44 10.05
CA THR A 317 3.44 -25.38 10.53
C THR A 317 4.83 -25.08 9.99
N THR A 318 4.90 -24.34 8.88
CA THR A 318 6.13 -23.89 8.23
C THR A 318 5.93 -22.44 7.81
N SER A 319 6.11 -21.52 8.76
CA SER A 319 5.96 -20.07 8.59
C SER A 319 7.28 -19.41 8.20
N MET A 320 7.24 -18.20 7.65
CA MET A 320 8.44 -17.38 7.39
C MET A 320 9.20 -17.16 8.70
N GLN A 321 10.52 -17.41 8.69
CA GLN A 321 11.40 -17.31 9.87
C GLN A 321 12.55 -16.32 9.68
N HIS A 322 13.02 -16.08 8.46
CA HIS A 322 14.24 -15.32 8.19
C HIS A 322 14.00 -14.20 7.16
N PRO A 323 13.07 -13.27 7.41
CA PRO A 323 12.81 -12.17 6.48
C PRO A 323 14.07 -11.34 6.25
N HIS A 324 14.18 -10.74 5.06
CA HIS A 324 15.08 -9.63 4.82
C HIS A 324 14.60 -8.40 5.59
N HIS A 325 14.92 -8.38 6.88
CA HIS A 325 14.58 -7.30 7.78
C HIS A 325 15.77 -7.02 8.70
N ARG A 326 16.08 -5.74 8.93
CA ARG A 326 17.28 -5.34 9.70
C ARG A 326 17.23 -5.86 11.13
N PHE A 327 16.12 -5.62 11.83
CA PHE A 327 15.98 -6.01 13.23
C PHE A 327 15.54 -7.48 13.41
N TRP A 328 14.47 -7.91 12.75
CA TRP A 328 13.92 -9.26 12.78
C TRP A 328 14.64 -10.32 11.93
N GLY A 329 15.96 -10.26 11.84
CA GLY A 329 16.74 -11.15 10.99
C GLY A 329 16.78 -12.62 11.44
N ASN A 330 16.37 -12.92 12.68
CA ASN A 330 16.40 -14.25 13.28
C ASN A 330 17.77 -14.95 13.17
N GLN A 331 18.84 -14.18 13.42
CA GLN A 331 20.23 -14.64 13.34
C GLN A 331 21.08 -13.97 14.43
N GLY A 332 21.93 -14.73 15.11
CA GLY A 332 22.76 -14.21 16.21
C GLY A 332 21.90 -13.69 17.36
N ASN A 333 22.06 -12.41 17.72
CA ASN A 333 21.30 -11.74 18.78
C ASN A 333 20.03 -11.03 18.28
N TYR A 334 19.69 -11.17 17.00
CA TYR A 334 18.51 -10.55 16.40
C TYR A 334 17.29 -11.47 16.53
N PRO A 335 16.14 -10.94 16.98
CA PRO A 335 14.95 -11.75 17.22
C PRO A 335 14.34 -12.31 15.93
N ALA A 336 13.49 -13.32 16.10
CA ALA A 336 12.56 -13.75 15.06
C ALA A 336 11.56 -12.64 14.72
N PRO A 337 10.96 -12.66 13.50
CA PRO A 337 9.87 -11.74 13.18
C PRO A 337 8.69 -11.89 14.13
N PRO A 338 8.00 -10.78 14.48
CA PRO A 338 6.73 -10.88 15.18
C PRO A 338 5.73 -11.65 14.31
N PRO A 339 4.72 -12.31 14.90
CA PRO A 339 3.68 -12.98 14.13
C PRO A 339 2.90 -11.97 13.28
N GLY A 340 2.49 -12.38 12.07
CA GLY A 340 1.69 -11.55 11.16
C GLY A 340 2.48 -10.73 10.14
N ALA A 341 3.82 -10.76 10.12
CA ALA A 341 4.60 -10.11 9.08
C ALA A 341 4.55 -10.93 7.78
N LEU A 342 4.33 -10.25 6.64
CA LEU A 342 4.15 -10.90 5.35
C LEU A 342 5.40 -10.81 4.47
N ALA A 343 5.89 -11.97 4.01
CA ALA A 343 6.92 -12.05 2.99
C ALA A 343 6.44 -11.53 1.64
N GLY A 344 7.32 -10.87 0.88
CA GLY A 344 7.03 -10.48 -0.50
C GLY A 344 6.59 -11.64 -1.41
N GLY A 345 7.13 -12.84 -1.20
CA GLY A 345 6.73 -14.06 -1.90
C GLY A 345 7.55 -14.36 -3.15
N PRO A 346 7.12 -15.35 -3.96
CA PRO A 346 7.89 -15.78 -5.12
C PRO A 346 8.04 -14.67 -6.16
N ASN A 347 9.26 -14.50 -6.69
CA ASN A 347 9.58 -13.49 -7.69
C ASN A 347 10.17 -14.16 -8.94
N GLY A 348 9.54 -13.93 -10.09
CA GLY A 348 9.96 -14.46 -11.38
C GLY A 348 11.29 -13.90 -11.88
N SER A 349 11.75 -12.76 -11.36
CA SER A 349 13.04 -12.17 -11.71
C SER A 349 13.77 -11.72 -10.44
N PRO A 350 14.25 -12.66 -9.61
CA PRO A 350 14.96 -12.30 -8.40
C PRO A 350 16.24 -11.51 -8.74
N SER A 351 16.51 -10.47 -7.96
CA SER A 351 17.63 -9.54 -8.21
C SER A 351 18.72 -9.63 -7.15
N ASP A 352 18.49 -10.37 -6.06
CA ASP A 352 19.47 -10.61 -5.01
C ASP A 352 20.33 -11.86 -5.28
N PRO A 353 21.65 -11.82 -4.98
CA PRO A 353 22.54 -12.96 -5.20
C PRO A 353 22.06 -14.25 -4.52
N THR A 354 21.49 -14.16 -3.32
CA THR A 354 20.99 -15.31 -2.56
C THR A 354 19.88 -16.07 -3.29
N ALA A 355 18.83 -15.40 -3.74
CA ALA A 355 17.74 -16.01 -4.49
C ALA A 355 18.18 -16.40 -5.90
N ILE A 356 19.06 -15.61 -6.54
CA ILE A 356 19.58 -15.97 -7.86
C ILE A 356 20.27 -17.33 -7.80
N GLU A 357 21.13 -17.55 -6.80
CA GLU A 357 21.83 -18.82 -6.61
C GLU A 357 20.86 -19.95 -6.24
N ALA A 358 19.92 -19.69 -5.33
CA ALA A 358 19.08 -20.74 -4.77
C ALA A 358 17.92 -21.19 -5.67
N VAL A 359 17.25 -20.26 -6.36
CA VAL A 359 15.93 -20.53 -6.94
C VAL A 359 15.73 -20.08 -8.39
N ASN A 360 16.68 -19.36 -9.01
CA ASN A 360 16.48 -18.78 -10.34
C ASN A 360 16.22 -19.79 -11.47
N THR A 361 16.66 -21.03 -11.31
CA THR A 361 16.43 -22.11 -12.28
C THR A 361 15.09 -22.83 -12.10
N LEU A 362 14.38 -22.56 -11.00
CA LEU A 362 13.09 -23.19 -10.70
C LEU A 362 11.96 -22.53 -11.51
N PRO A 363 10.81 -23.21 -11.65
CA PRO A 363 9.58 -22.58 -12.14
C PRO A 363 9.22 -21.35 -11.30
N THR A 364 8.63 -20.34 -11.92
CA THR A 364 8.36 -19.02 -11.32
C THR A 364 7.68 -19.09 -9.94
N ALA A 365 6.64 -19.91 -9.80
CA ALA A 365 5.91 -20.08 -8.53
C ALA A 365 6.77 -20.66 -7.39
N ARG A 366 7.94 -21.24 -7.71
CA ARG A 366 8.90 -21.81 -6.75
C ARG A 366 10.09 -20.90 -6.45
N ARG A 367 10.11 -19.67 -7.00
CA ARG A 367 11.22 -18.72 -6.83
C ARG A 367 11.10 -17.91 -5.54
N TYR A 368 11.10 -18.63 -4.42
CA TYR A 368 11.09 -18.07 -3.07
C TYR A 368 12.08 -18.83 -2.19
N ILE A 369 12.79 -18.10 -1.34
CA ILE A 369 13.63 -18.70 -0.29
C ILE A 369 13.50 -17.92 1.01
N ASP A 370 13.21 -18.62 2.11
CA ASP A 370 13.18 -18.03 3.45
C ASP A 370 14.62 -17.81 3.97
N HIS A 371 15.24 -16.73 3.50
CA HIS A 371 16.62 -16.41 3.85
C HIS A 371 16.81 -14.90 3.94
N ILE A 372 17.54 -14.45 4.97
CA ILE A 372 17.76 -13.03 5.28
C ILE A 372 18.44 -12.27 4.12
N GLY A 373 19.26 -12.95 3.33
CA GLY A 373 19.91 -12.39 2.14
C GLY A 373 18.97 -12.15 0.95
N SER A 374 17.73 -12.65 0.99
CA SER A 374 16.80 -12.57 -0.13
C SER A 374 15.80 -11.42 -0.01
N TYR A 375 16.24 -10.22 -0.36
CA TYR A 375 15.35 -9.05 -0.37
C TYR A 375 14.28 -9.11 -1.45
N SER A 376 14.56 -9.72 -2.62
CA SER A 376 13.62 -9.72 -3.74
C SER A 376 12.52 -10.77 -3.64
N THR A 377 12.61 -11.68 -2.66
CA THR A 377 11.59 -12.72 -2.40
C THR A 377 11.08 -12.77 -0.95
N ASN A 378 11.87 -12.29 0.02
CA ASN A 378 11.60 -12.48 1.45
C ASN A 378 11.75 -11.21 2.29
N GLU A 379 11.71 -10.01 1.69
CA GLU A 379 11.51 -8.76 2.45
C GLU A 379 10.11 -8.72 3.09
N VAL A 380 9.86 -7.71 3.93
CA VAL A 380 8.54 -7.35 4.46
C VAL A 380 8.30 -5.86 4.21
N ALA A 381 7.04 -5.46 4.00
CA ALA A 381 6.69 -4.05 3.73
C ALA A 381 5.30 -3.68 4.21
N ILE A 382 5.11 -2.40 4.53
CA ILE A 382 3.81 -1.86 5.02
C ILE A 382 2.71 -2.02 3.97
N ASN A 383 2.99 -1.82 2.68
CA ASN A 383 2.01 -1.96 1.60
C ASN A 383 1.70 -3.43 1.25
N TRP A 384 2.36 -4.39 1.90
CA TRP A 384 2.04 -5.81 1.80
C TRP A 384 1.23 -6.27 3.01
N ASN A 385 1.58 -5.77 4.20
CA ASN A 385 0.85 -6.02 5.43
C ASN A 385 -0.50 -5.28 5.51
N ALA A 386 -0.61 -4.09 4.92
CA ALA A 386 -1.86 -3.32 4.92
C ALA A 386 -3.04 -4.06 4.27
N PRO A 387 -2.92 -4.68 3.07
CA PRO A 387 -4.01 -5.49 2.51
C PRO A 387 -4.14 -6.89 3.13
N LEU A 388 -3.24 -7.28 4.05
CA LEU A 388 -3.39 -8.53 4.85
C LEU A 388 -4.29 -8.31 6.07
N ALA A 389 -4.25 -7.11 6.65
CA ALA A 389 -5.12 -6.67 7.74
C ALA A 389 -6.57 -6.50 7.24
#